data_AF-A0A2E6HSV5-F1
#
_entry.id   AF-A0A2E6HSV5-F1
#
_cell.length_a   1.000
_cell.length_b   1.000
_cell.length_c   1.000
_cell.angle_alpha   90.00
_cell.angle_beta   90.00
_cell.angle_gamma   90.00
#
_symmetry.space_group_name_H-M   'P 1'
#
loop_
_entity.id
_entity.type
_entity.pdbx_description
1 polymer ?
#
loop_
_entity_poly.entity_id
_entity_poly.type
_entity_poly.pdbx_seq_one_letter_code
_entity_poly.pdbx_strand_id
1 'polypeptide(L)'
;MAFTDRKLQCRDCPDEFVFTAGEQEFYASKGLEHDPVRCPNCRQQRKSSSGLESNDTPRYGVYASYGGRTPRQLFVAECGQCKKLTEVPFRPRDDRPVLCSDCYGEQRKRDEAAAAAEEEAATQRIAAATKVKVELEGEGPGREE
;
A
#
# COMPACT_ATOMS: atom_id res chain seq x y z
N MET A 1 -28.11 -30.22 -9.29
CA MET A 1 -27.49 -31.53 -9.00
C MET A 1 -27.40 -31.65 -7.49
N ALA A 2 -27.82 -32.78 -6.91
CA ALA A 2 -27.66 -32.97 -5.46
C ALA A 2 -26.17 -33.22 -5.18
N PHE A 3 -25.52 -32.29 -4.47
CA PHE A 3 -24.15 -32.47 -4.02
C PHE A 3 -24.14 -33.32 -2.75
N THR A 4 -23.29 -34.33 -2.72
CA THR A 4 -23.12 -35.23 -1.57
C THR A 4 -21.70 -35.11 -1.06
N ASP A 5 -21.50 -35.31 0.24
CA ASP A 5 -20.17 -35.37 0.83
C ASP A 5 -19.32 -36.46 0.16
N ARG A 6 -18.10 -36.08 -0.26
CA ARG A 6 -17.14 -36.98 -0.91
C ARG A 6 -15.83 -36.95 -0.15
N LYS A 7 -15.26 -38.13 0.15
CA LYS A 7 -13.92 -38.23 0.74
C LYS A 7 -12.87 -38.23 -0.37
N LEU A 8 -11.84 -37.41 -0.22
CA LEU A 8 -10.71 -37.27 -1.14
C LEU A 8 -9.41 -37.48 -0.38
N GLN A 9 -8.42 -38.04 -1.07
CA GLN A 9 -7.08 -38.22 -0.52
C GLN A 9 -6.23 -36.99 -0.82
N CYS A 10 -5.51 -36.49 0.19
CA CYS A 10 -4.58 -35.39 -0.03
C CYS A 10 -3.36 -35.86 -0.84
N ARG A 11 -2.82 -35.00 -1.71
CA ARG A 11 -1.60 -35.29 -2.46
C ARG A 11 -0.30 -35.13 -1.65
N ASP A 12 -0.31 -34.24 -0.64
CA ASP A 12 0.90 -33.90 0.12
C ASP A 12 0.96 -34.58 1.50
N CYS A 13 -0.17 -35.12 1.99
CA CYS A 13 -0.22 -35.93 3.20
C CYS A 13 -1.06 -37.19 2.95
N PRO A 14 -0.88 -38.26 3.74
CA PRO A 14 -1.64 -39.50 3.59
C PRO A 14 -3.09 -39.40 4.12
N ASP A 15 -3.50 -38.25 4.67
CA ASP A 15 -4.82 -38.09 5.28
C ASP A 15 -5.95 -37.95 4.25
N GLU A 16 -7.09 -38.56 4.56
CA GLU A 16 -8.34 -38.33 3.86
C GLU A 16 -9.05 -37.09 4.41
N PHE A 17 -9.64 -36.29 3.53
CA PHE A 17 -10.45 -35.15 3.91
C PHE A 17 -11.82 -35.18 3.21
N VAL A 18 -12.81 -34.53 3.81
CA VAL A 18 -14.18 -34.50 3.30
C VAL A 18 -14.37 -33.25 2.46
N PHE A 19 -14.71 -33.44 1.18
CA PHE A 19 -15.23 -32.41 0.29
C PHE A 19 -16.74 -32.34 0.46
N THR A 20 -17.18 -31.40 1.28
CA THR A 20 -18.58 -31.29 1.70
C THR A 20 -19.49 -30.84 0.55
N ALA A 21 -20.79 -31.14 0.65
CA ALA A 21 -21.78 -30.67 -0.32
C ALA A 21 -21.76 -29.13 -0.49
N GLY A 22 -21.59 -28.39 0.61
CA GLY A 22 -21.49 -26.92 0.57
C GLY A 22 -20.22 -26.40 -0.12
N GLU A 23 -19.09 -27.10 0.00
CA GLU A 23 -17.88 -26.74 -0.76
C GLU A 23 -18.03 -27.06 -2.25
N GLN A 24 -18.73 -28.13 -2.61
CA GLN A 24 -19.03 -28.44 -4.01
C GLN A 24 -19.92 -27.38 -4.66
N GLU A 25 -20.95 -26.92 -3.95
CA GLU A 25 -21.79 -25.80 -4.37
C GLU A 25 -20.97 -24.52 -4.56
N PHE A 26 -20.05 -24.24 -3.63
CA PHE A 26 -19.14 -23.11 -3.73
C PHE A 26 -18.25 -23.20 -4.98
N TYR A 27 -17.65 -24.36 -5.26
CA TYR A 27 -16.80 -24.58 -6.43
C TYR A 27 -17.61 -24.43 -7.73
N ALA A 28 -18.80 -25.02 -7.81
CA ALA A 28 -19.70 -24.88 -8.95
C ALA A 28 -20.10 -23.42 -9.19
N SER A 29 -20.46 -22.66 -8.14
CA SER A 29 -20.84 -21.25 -8.25
C SER A 29 -19.70 -20.34 -8.75
N LYS A 30 -18.46 -20.75 -8.54
CA LYS A 30 -17.25 -20.03 -8.96
C LYS A 30 -16.70 -20.49 -10.30
N GLY A 31 -17.34 -21.48 -10.94
CA GLY A 31 -16.87 -22.09 -12.19
C GLY A 31 -15.59 -22.90 -12.01
N LEU A 32 -15.31 -23.41 -10.81
CA LEU A 32 -14.22 -24.36 -10.58
C LEU A 32 -14.74 -25.78 -10.79
N GLU A 33 -14.38 -26.37 -11.92
CA GLU A 33 -14.77 -27.73 -12.30
C GLU A 33 -13.89 -28.82 -11.67
N HIS A 34 -12.83 -28.43 -10.95
CA HIS A 34 -11.84 -29.35 -10.40
C HIS A 34 -12.00 -29.57 -8.90
N ASP A 35 -11.90 -30.84 -8.48
CA ASP A 35 -11.91 -31.24 -7.07
C ASP A 35 -10.64 -30.74 -6.33
N PRO A 36 -10.74 -30.39 -5.04
CA PRO A 36 -9.58 -30.00 -4.24
C PRO A 36 -8.57 -31.14 -4.15
N VAL A 37 -7.29 -30.82 -4.37
CA VAL A 37 -6.18 -31.81 -4.37
C VAL A 37 -5.50 -31.94 -3.00
N ARG A 38 -5.69 -30.95 -2.13
CA ARG A 38 -5.02 -30.85 -0.82
C ARG A 38 -6.03 -30.69 0.28
N CYS A 39 -5.76 -31.33 1.42
CA CYS A 39 -6.54 -31.14 2.62
C CYS A 39 -6.40 -29.70 3.17
N PRO A 40 -7.35 -29.24 4.01
CA PRO A 40 -7.32 -27.91 4.61
C PRO A 40 -6.02 -27.61 5.37
N ASN A 41 -5.47 -28.60 6.09
CA ASN A 41 -4.23 -28.46 6.86
C ASN A 41 -3.02 -28.19 5.95
N CYS A 42 -2.80 -28.99 4.90
CA CYS A 42 -1.72 -28.75 3.95
C CYS A 42 -1.89 -27.42 3.18
N ARG A 43 -3.14 -27.01 2.91
CA ARG A 43 -3.44 -25.72 2.29
C ARG A 43 -3.08 -24.56 3.22
N GLN A 44 -3.43 -24.67 4.51
CA GLN A 44 -3.12 -23.67 5.52
C GLN A 44 -1.63 -23.62 5.83
N GLN A 45 -0.98 -24.76 6.01
CA GLN A 45 0.46 -24.85 6.27
C GLN A 45 1.25 -24.20 5.14
N ARG A 46 0.93 -24.49 3.87
CA ARG A 46 1.58 -23.82 2.74
C ARG A 46 1.36 -22.31 2.76
N LYS A 47 0.16 -21.84 3.11
CA LYS A 47 -0.12 -20.40 3.23
C LYS A 47 0.72 -19.76 4.34
N SER A 48 0.87 -20.44 5.47
CA SER A 48 1.74 -20.02 6.57
C SER A 48 3.23 -20.07 6.19
N SER A 49 3.68 -21.09 5.46
CA SER A 49 5.06 -21.21 4.96
C SER A 49 5.39 -20.15 3.92
N SER A 50 4.42 -19.77 3.07
CA SER A 50 4.59 -18.66 2.12
C SER A 50 4.52 -17.26 2.77
N GLY A 51 4.12 -17.18 4.04
CA GLY A 51 4.08 -15.95 4.84
C GLY A 51 5.26 -15.80 5.82
N LEU A 52 6.18 -16.77 5.86
CA LEU A 52 7.33 -16.78 6.76
C LEU A 52 8.62 -17.06 5.96
N GLU A 53 9.01 -16.11 5.11
CA GLU A 53 10.30 -16.14 4.40
C GLU A 53 11.08 -14.87 4.76
N SER A 54 12.13 -15.07 5.58
CA SER A 54 13.29 -14.21 5.90
C SER A 54 13.18 -12.67 5.76
N ASN A 55 13.37 -11.95 6.88
CA ASN A 55 13.52 -10.49 6.92
C ASN A 55 14.80 -9.98 6.19
N ASP A 56 15.67 -10.87 5.70
CA ASP A 56 17.00 -10.53 5.18
C ASP A 56 17.17 -10.70 3.65
N THR A 57 16.12 -11.04 2.90
CA THR A 57 16.22 -11.05 1.43
C THR A 57 14.86 -10.77 0.78
N PRO A 58 14.70 -9.65 0.06
CA PRO A 58 13.49 -9.40 -0.72
C PRO A 58 13.33 -10.51 -1.75
N ARG A 59 12.17 -11.16 -1.75
CA ARG A 59 11.81 -12.18 -2.73
C ARG A 59 11.41 -11.49 -4.04
N TYR A 60 12.42 -11.13 -4.84
CA TYR A 60 12.27 -10.49 -6.15
C TYR A 60 11.50 -11.43 -7.09
N GLY A 61 10.20 -11.20 -7.25
CA GLY A 61 9.33 -12.04 -8.08
C GLY A 61 7.89 -11.54 -8.16
N VAL A 62 7.37 -11.56 -9.39
CA VAL A 62 6.04 -11.14 -9.83
C VAL A 62 4.94 -11.34 -8.79
N TYR A 63 4.45 -10.24 -8.21
CA TYR A 63 3.31 -10.23 -7.30
C TYR A 63 2.03 -10.54 -8.09
N ALA A 64 1.62 -11.81 -8.12
CA ALA A 64 0.35 -12.21 -8.70
C ALA A 64 -0.79 -11.83 -7.75
N SER A 65 -1.37 -10.64 -7.94
CA SER A 65 -2.60 -10.24 -7.25
C SER A 65 -3.76 -11.16 -7.63
N TYR A 66 -4.58 -11.53 -6.64
CA TYR A 66 -5.90 -12.15 -6.80
C TYR A 66 -6.70 -11.38 -7.88
N GLY A 67 -6.74 -11.86 -9.12
CA GLY A 67 -7.47 -11.18 -10.20
C GLY A 67 -6.86 -11.24 -11.61
N GLY A 68 -5.67 -11.81 -11.83
CA GLY A 68 -5.17 -12.15 -13.17
C GLY A 68 -4.93 -10.99 -14.15
N ARG A 69 -5.11 -9.73 -13.73
CA ARG A 69 -4.82 -8.56 -14.56
C ARG A 69 -3.35 -8.20 -14.42
N THR A 70 -2.57 -8.64 -15.41
CA THR A 70 -1.22 -8.19 -15.78
C THR A 70 -0.19 -8.11 -14.65
N PRO A 71 0.95 -8.83 -14.73
CA PRO A 71 2.02 -8.66 -13.76
C PRO A 71 2.44 -7.18 -13.74
N ARG A 72 2.26 -6.49 -12.61
CA ARG A 72 2.81 -5.14 -12.44
C ARG A 72 4.32 -5.29 -12.49
N GLN A 73 4.96 -4.72 -13.52
CA GLN A 73 6.41 -4.67 -13.59
C GLN A 73 6.90 -3.70 -12.50
N LEU A 74 7.57 -4.26 -11.51
CA LEU A 74 8.28 -3.52 -10.49
C LEU A 74 9.70 -3.28 -10.99
N PHE A 75 10.20 -2.06 -10.82
CA PHE A 75 11.55 -1.67 -11.17
C PHE A 75 12.37 -1.56 -9.89
N VAL A 76 13.56 -2.15 -9.90
CA VAL A 76 14.53 -2.01 -8.81
C VAL A 76 15.23 -0.66 -8.94
N ALA A 77 15.29 0.08 -7.84
CA ALA A 77 15.97 1.37 -7.76
C ALA A 77 16.69 1.53 -6.42
N GLU A 78 17.74 2.33 -6.40
CA GLU A 78 18.45 2.70 -5.18
C GLU A 78 17.78 3.93 -4.54
N CYS A 79 17.54 3.86 -3.22
CA CYS A 79 17.03 5.00 -2.47
C CYS A 79 18.07 6.12 -2.41
N GLY A 80 17.72 7.33 -2.84
CA GLY A 80 18.62 8.49 -2.86
C GLY A 80 19.09 8.96 -1.47
N GLN A 81 18.41 8.56 -0.38
CA GLN A 81 18.79 8.93 0.99
C GLN A 81 19.56 7.81 1.70
N CYS A 82 18.96 6.61 1.82
CA CYS A 82 19.54 5.51 2.59
C CYS A 82 20.29 4.48 1.74
N LYS A 83 20.30 4.62 0.41
CA LYS A 83 20.99 3.73 -0.56
C LYS A 83 20.54 2.27 -0.54
N LYS A 84 19.42 1.96 0.13
CA LYS A 84 18.82 0.62 0.09
C LYS A 84 18.13 0.40 -1.26
N LEU A 85 18.15 -0.85 -1.74
CA LEU A 85 17.41 -1.26 -2.93
C LEU A 85 15.93 -1.37 -2.62
N THR A 86 15.09 -0.75 -3.45
CA THR A 86 13.63 -0.76 -3.31
C THR A 86 12.93 -0.97 -4.65
N GLU A 87 11.75 -1.57 -4.59
CA GLU A 87 10.91 -1.80 -5.77
C GLU A 87 9.87 -0.69 -5.93
N VAL A 88 9.81 -0.10 -7.12
CA VAL A 88 8.84 0.94 -7.46
C VAL A 88 7.99 0.55 -8.68
N PRO A 89 6.70 0.93 -8.72
CA PRO A 89 5.79 0.58 -9.82
C PRO A 89 6.00 1.46 -11.07
N PHE A 90 6.90 2.43 -11.02
CA PHE A 90 7.23 3.33 -12.10
C PHE A 90 8.69 3.17 -12.49
N ARG A 91 9.03 3.40 -13.75
CA ARG A 91 10.42 3.40 -14.22
C ARG A 91 11.15 4.59 -13.59
N PRO A 92 12.24 4.36 -12.81
CA PRO A 92 13.06 5.44 -12.28
C PRO A 92 13.56 6.35 -13.42
N ARG A 93 13.54 7.66 -13.17
CA ARG A 93 14.09 8.68 -14.08
C ARG A 93 15.25 9.36 -13.38
N ASP A 94 16.22 9.85 -14.14
CA ASP A 94 17.40 10.54 -13.60
C ASP A 94 17.08 11.92 -13.00
N ASP A 95 15.92 12.50 -13.32
CA ASP A 95 15.54 13.85 -12.88
C ASP A 95 15.15 13.92 -11.39
N ARG A 96 14.69 12.81 -10.78
CA ARG A 96 14.20 12.81 -9.39
C ARG A 96 14.64 11.56 -8.62
N PRO A 97 15.24 11.71 -7.43
CA PRO A 97 15.69 10.57 -6.64
C PRO A 97 14.51 9.72 -6.21
N VAL A 98 14.65 8.39 -6.36
CA VAL A 98 13.71 7.41 -5.81
C VAL A 98 13.95 7.31 -4.30
N LEU A 99 12.87 7.22 -3.53
CA LEU A 99 12.94 7.11 -2.06
C LEU A 99 12.21 5.84 -1.62
N CYS A 100 12.76 5.17 -0.60
CA CYS A 100 12.05 4.08 0.07
C CYS A 100 10.84 4.61 0.84
N SER A 101 9.88 3.74 1.16
CA SER A 101 8.65 4.12 1.87
C SER A 101 8.91 4.89 3.17
N ASP A 102 9.96 4.51 3.91
CA ASP A 102 10.33 5.15 5.17
C ASP A 102 10.86 6.57 4.93
N CYS A 103 11.87 6.70 4.08
CA CYS A 103 12.47 7.98 3.69
C CYS A 103 11.46 8.93 3.04
N TYR A 104 10.56 8.40 2.19
CA TYR A 104 9.47 9.17 1.61
C TYR A 104 8.48 9.64 2.68
N GLY A 105 8.14 8.78 3.65
CA GLY A 105 7.28 9.14 4.77
C GLY A 105 7.88 10.25 5.65
N GLU A 106 9.18 10.19 5.94
CA GLU A 106 9.89 11.23 6.69
C GLU A 106 9.95 12.55 5.90
N GLN A 107 10.31 12.48 4.61
CA GLN A 107 10.36 13.66 3.76
C GLN A 107 8.98 14.29 3.59
N ARG A 108 7.93 13.48 3.42
CA ARG A 108 6.54 13.95 3.38
C ARG A 108 6.14 14.70 4.64
N LYS A 109 6.46 14.18 5.82
CA LYS A 109 6.19 14.87 7.10
C LYS A 109 6.92 16.21 7.18
N ARG A 110 8.18 16.27 6.73
CA ARG A 110 8.97 17.51 6.69
C ARG A 110 8.37 18.53 5.71
N ASP A 111 8.01 18.09 4.52
CA ASP A 111 7.41 18.94 3.48
C ASP A 111 6.03 19.45 3.92
N GLU A 112 5.22 18.60 4.55
CA GLU A 112 3.93 18.98 5.14
C GLU A 112 4.09 20.00 6.28
N ALA A 113 5.05 19.79 7.18
CA ALA A 113 5.36 20.75 8.25
C ALA A 113 5.88 22.08 7.70
N ALA A 114 6.70 22.06 6.65
CA ALA A 114 7.20 23.26 5.98
C ALA A 114 6.07 24.02 5.27
N ALA A 115 5.16 23.32 4.59
CA ALA A 115 4.00 23.93 3.94
C ALA A 115 3.06 24.58 4.98
N ALA A 116 2.81 23.92 6.11
CA ALA A 116 2.02 24.49 7.21
C ALA A 116 2.67 25.75 7.79
N ALA A 117 3.99 25.75 8.02
CA ALA A 117 4.71 26.92 8.51
C ALA A 117 4.71 28.07 7.48
N GLU A 118 4.77 27.77 6.18
CA GLU A 118 4.70 28.78 5.13
C GLU A 118 3.30 29.40 5.02
N GLU A 119 2.23 28.60 5.20
CA GLU A 119 0.85 29.09 5.28
C GLU A 119 0.64 29.98 6.51
N GLU A 120 1.11 29.58 7.69
CA GLU A 120 1.07 30.40 8.90
C GLU A 120 1.86 31.71 8.72
N ALA A 121 3.07 31.65 8.13
CA ALA A 121 3.85 32.84 7.84
C ALA A 121 3.16 33.75 6.80
N ALA A 122 2.47 33.19 5.82
CA ALA A 122 1.71 33.96 4.83
C ALA A 122 0.50 34.67 5.47
N THR A 123 -0.27 33.99 6.31
CA THR A 123 -1.39 34.61 7.05
C THR A 123 -0.91 35.71 7.99
N GLN A 124 0.22 35.52 8.68
CA GLN A 124 0.83 36.55 9.52
C GLN A 124 1.30 37.77 8.72
N ARG A 125 1.88 37.58 7.53
CA ARG A 125 2.25 38.68 6.63
C ARG A 125 1.03 39.46 6.14
N ILE A 126 -0.05 38.78 5.78
CA ILE A 126 -1.30 39.43 5.37
C ILE A 126 -1.92 40.20 6.55
N ALA A 127 -1.94 39.61 7.75
CA ALA A 127 -2.46 40.25 8.96
C ALA A 127 -1.63 41.47 9.40
N ALA A 128 -0.30 41.41 9.29
CA ALA A 128 0.56 42.56 9.54
C ALA A 128 0.30 43.68 8.52
N ALA A 129 0.14 43.34 7.23
CA ALA A 129 -0.16 44.31 6.19
C ALA A 129 -1.54 44.97 6.38
N THR A 130 -2.56 44.23 6.80
CA THR A 130 -3.88 44.81 7.10
C THR A 130 -3.85 45.70 8.35
N LYS A 131 -3.09 45.32 9.39
CA LYS A 131 -2.92 46.14 10.60
C LYS A 131 -2.25 47.49 10.30
N VAL A 132 -1.16 47.48 9.53
CA VAL A 132 -0.45 48.72 9.13
C VAL A 132 -1.36 49.66 8.34
N LYS A 133 -2.22 49.11 7.47
CA LYS A 133 -3.21 49.91 6.73
C LYS A 133 -4.23 50.59 7.65
N VAL A 134 -4.74 49.86 8.65
CA VAL A 134 -5.70 50.39 9.63
C VAL A 134 -5.09 51.50 10.50
N GLU A 135 -3.81 51.39 10.88
CA GLU A 135 -3.13 52.43 11.66
C GLU A 135 -2.92 53.72 10.82
N LEU A 136 -2.57 53.61 9.54
CA LEU A 136 -2.41 54.77 8.64
C LEU A 136 -3.73 55.50 8.32
N GLU A 137 -4.86 54.78 8.31
CA GLU A 137 -6.19 55.36 8.06
C GLU A 137 -6.82 55.95 9.35
N GLY A 138 -6.27 55.64 10.54
CA GLY A 138 -6.78 56.10 11.85
C GLY A 138 -6.21 57.43 12.37
N GLU A 139 -5.05 57.87 11.88
CA GLU A 139 -4.47 59.20 12.17
C GLU A 139 -4.94 60.25 11.16
N GLY A 140 -6.25 60.52 11.15
CA GLY A 140 -6.79 61.72 10.51
C GLY A 140 -6.56 62.94 11.42
N PRO A 141 -5.92 64.03 10.97
CA PRO A 141 -5.73 65.20 11.81
C PRO A 141 -7.10 65.75 12.24
N GLY A 142 -7.33 65.81 13.55
CA GLY A 142 -8.51 66.44 14.13
C GLY A 142 -8.60 67.87 13.63
N ARG A 143 -9.61 68.15 12.81
CA ARG A 143 -9.98 69.50 12.41
C ARG A 143 -10.67 70.14 13.60
N GLU A 144 -9.89 70.80 14.46
CA GLU A 144 -10.40 71.69 15.50
C GLU A 144 -11.11 72.88 14.82
N GLU A 145 -12.33 73.18 15.27
CA GLU A 145 -13.22 74.28 14.83
C GLU A 145 -12.74 75.67 15.29
#